data_AF-A0A845YKH3-F1
#
_entry.id   AF-A0A845YKH3-F1
#
_cell.length_a   1.000
_cell.length_b   1.000
_cell.length_c   1.000
_cell.angle_alpha   90.00
_cell.angle_beta   90.00
_cell.angle_gamma   90.00
#
_symmetry.space_group_name_H-M   'P 1'
#
loop_
_entity.id
_entity.type
_entity.pdbx_description
1 polymer ?
#
loop_
_entity_poly.entity_id
_entity_poly.type
_entity_poly.pdbx_seq_one_letter_code
_entity_poly.pdbx_strand_id
1 'polypeptide(L)'
;MDFLSDFLTNFLAKLQSPTLGFLIGGGVVAALGSRLAIPDAVYKFVVFMLLIKVGLSGGIAIRNANLAEMLLPAAFAIVVGVLIVFIGRYTLAKLPNIKTVDAIATAGLFGAVSGSTLAAALTLMETEGMQYEPWAAALYPFMDIPALVTAIVLASVYTSKQRQKYLSQEEYLSKEESLGEQGGGTAVAYRSKPRVSES
;
A
#
# COMPACT_ATOMS: atom_id res chain seq x y z
N MET A 1 -28.71 -4.12 -30.50
CA MET A 1 -27.40 -4.07 -31.20
C MET A 1 -26.59 -2.86 -30.73
N ASP A 2 -27.25 -1.77 -30.33
CA ASP A 2 -26.59 -0.50 -29.95
C ASP A 2 -25.75 -0.57 -28.67
N PHE A 3 -26.15 -1.35 -27.65
CA PHE A 3 -25.38 -1.42 -26.40
C PHE A 3 -23.93 -1.92 -26.60
N LEU A 4 -23.74 -2.96 -27.44
CA LEU A 4 -22.40 -3.49 -27.69
C LEU A 4 -21.55 -2.53 -28.52
N SER A 5 -22.14 -1.86 -29.52
CA SER A 5 -21.41 -0.86 -30.30
C SER A 5 -21.05 0.36 -29.45
N ASP A 6 -21.96 0.82 -28.60
CA ASP A 6 -21.74 1.98 -27.73
C ASP A 6 -20.69 1.66 -26.67
N PHE A 7 -20.76 0.47 -26.05
CA PHE A 7 -19.73 0.00 -25.13
C PHE A 7 -18.36 -0.07 -25.83
N LEU A 8 -18.29 -0.69 -27.01
CA LEU A 8 -17.02 -0.86 -27.73
C LEU A 8 -16.45 0.49 -28.15
N THR A 9 -17.29 1.41 -28.66
CA THR A 9 -16.86 2.75 -29.10
C THR A 9 -16.34 3.57 -27.92
N ASN A 10 -17.06 3.56 -26.80
CA ASN A 10 -16.63 4.26 -25.58
C ASN A 10 -15.37 3.63 -24.98
N PHE A 11 -15.26 2.30 -25.00
CA PHE A 11 -14.08 1.58 -24.54
C PHE A 11 -12.85 1.89 -25.40
N LEU A 12 -12.97 1.84 -26.73
CA LEU A 12 -11.89 2.23 -27.65
C LEU A 12 -11.50 3.70 -27.47
N ALA A 13 -12.48 4.60 -27.29
CA ALA A 13 -12.20 6.01 -27.03
C ALA A 13 -11.40 6.21 -25.73
N LYS A 14 -11.71 5.47 -24.66
CA LYS A 14 -10.95 5.53 -23.40
C LYS A 14 -9.56 4.90 -23.52
N LEU A 15 -9.40 3.83 -24.31
CA LEU A 15 -8.07 3.25 -24.60
C LEU A 15 -7.13 4.24 -25.32
N GLN A 16 -7.68 5.20 -26.07
CA GLN A 16 -6.91 6.25 -26.74
C GLN A 16 -6.51 7.41 -25.81
N SER A 17 -6.86 7.36 -24.52
CA SER A 17 -6.42 8.38 -23.56
C SER A 17 -4.89 8.39 -23.44
N PRO A 18 -4.25 9.57 -23.25
CA PRO A 18 -2.80 9.67 -23.15
C PRO A 18 -2.18 8.74 -22.09
N THR A 19 -2.86 8.58 -20.95
CA THR A 19 -2.39 7.75 -19.84
C THR A 19 -2.40 6.25 -20.19
N LEU A 20 -3.49 5.75 -20.76
CA LEU A 20 -3.59 4.34 -21.17
C LEU A 20 -2.72 4.05 -22.39
N GLY A 21 -2.64 4.99 -23.33
CA GLY A 21 -1.73 4.90 -24.48
C GLY A 21 -0.27 4.81 -24.04
N PHE A 22 0.15 5.60 -23.05
CA PHE A 22 1.50 5.51 -22.48
C PHE A 22 1.73 4.20 -21.72
N LEU A 23 0.75 3.73 -20.95
CA LEU A 23 0.82 2.46 -20.22
C LEU A 23 0.96 1.26 -21.18
N ILE A 24 0.04 1.14 -22.15
CA ILE A 24 0.01 0.03 -23.10
C ILE A 24 1.19 0.14 -24.05
N GLY A 25 1.45 1.32 -24.61
CA GLY A 25 2.57 1.56 -25.51
C GLY A 25 3.91 1.30 -24.82
N GLY A 26 4.09 1.78 -23.59
CA GLY A 26 5.26 1.50 -22.77
C GLY A 26 5.42 0.00 -22.48
N GLY A 27 4.32 -0.70 -22.17
CA GLY A 27 4.30 -2.14 -21.99
C GLY A 27 4.69 -2.93 -23.24
N VAL A 28 4.16 -2.55 -24.41
CA VAL A 28 4.51 -3.15 -25.71
C VAL A 28 5.97 -2.91 -26.03
N VAL A 29 6.47 -1.68 -25.87
CA VAL A 29 7.86 -1.31 -26.12
C VAL A 29 8.80 -2.11 -25.19
N ALA A 30 8.44 -2.26 -23.90
CA ALA A 30 9.19 -3.08 -22.96
C ALA A 30 9.16 -4.58 -23.34
N ALA A 31 8.00 -5.10 -23.76
CA ALA A 31 7.83 -6.49 -24.19
C ALA A 31 8.64 -6.81 -25.47
N LEU A 32 8.81 -5.83 -26.36
CA LEU A 32 9.68 -5.93 -27.54
C LEU A 32 11.19 -5.85 -27.20
N GLY A 33 11.54 -5.81 -25.92
CA GLY A 33 12.93 -5.79 -25.45
C GLY A 33 13.60 -4.42 -25.52
N SER A 34 12.83 -3.35 -25.73
CA SER A 34 13.37 -1.99 -25.71
C SER A 34 13.84 -1.63 -24.30
N ARG A 35 15.11 -1.20 -24.20
CA ARG A 35 15.67 -0.64 -22.97
C ARG A 35 15.37 0.84 -22.92
N LEU A 36 14.09 1.21 -22.84
CA LEU A 36 13.69 2.59 -22.59
C LEU A 36 14.02 2.94 -21.13
N ALA A 37 15.31 3.13 -20.86
CA ALA A 37 15.84 3.50 -19.56
C ALA A 37 15.87 5.03 -19.48
N ILE A 38 14.94 5.60 -18.74
CA ILE A 38 15.00 7.02 -18.38
C ILE A 38 16.16 7.18 -17.39
N PRO A 39 17.14 8.08 -17.64
CA PRO A 39 18.22 8.31 -16.70
C PRO A 39 17.68 8.72 -15.33
N ASP A 40 18.26 8.17 -14.25
CA ASP A 40 17.81 8.42 -12.87
C ASP A 40 17.74 9.92 -12.52
N ALA A 41 18.68 10.72 -13.03
CA ALA A 41 18.67 12.17 -12.87
C ALA A 41 17.41 12.83 -13.47
N VAL A 42 16.98 12.38 -14.66
CA VAL A 42 15.77 12.89 -15.32
C VAL A 42 14.54 12.46 -14.54
N TYR A 43 14.48 11.20 -14.10
CA TYR A 43 13.38 10.69 -13.28
C TYR A 43 13.21 11.51 -11.99
N LYS A 44 14.29 11.69 -11.22
CA LYS A 44 14.29 12.49 -9.99
C LYS A 44 13.89 13.94 -10.24
N PHE A 45 14.39 14.56 -11.31
CA PHE A 45 14.02 15.92 -11.67
C PHE A 45 12.52 16.06 -11.97
N VAL A 46 11.97 15.14 -12.77
CA VAL A 46 10.53 15.14 -13.11
C VAL A 46 9.68 14.93 -11.88
N VAL A 47 9.99 13.95 -11.04
CA VAL A 47 9.27 13.69 -9.78
C VAL A 47 9.32 14.91 -8.86
N PHE A 48 10.50 15.49 -8.66
CA PHE A 48 10.66 16.69 -7.85
C PHE A 48 9.83 17.87 -8.37
N MET A 49 9.87 18.12 -9.68
CA MET A 49 9.11 19.20 -10.31
C MET A 49 7.59 18.98 -10.19
N LEU A 50 7.12 17.73 -10.35
CA LEU A 50 5.72 17.37 -10.14
C LEU A 50 5.29 17.58 -8.68
N LEU A 51 6.09 17.11 -7.72
CA LEU A 51 5.78 17.26 -6.29
C LEU A 51 5.77 18.73 -5.87
N ILE A 52 6.70 19.56 -6.35
CA ILE A 52 6.70 21.01 -6.12
C ILE A 52 5.44 21.64 -6.72
N LYS A 53 5.12 21.33 -7.98
CA LYS A 53 3.95 21.91 -8.65
C LYS A 53 2.67 21.58 -7.87
N VAL A 54 2.47 20.30 -7.54
CA VAL A 54 1.28 19.86 -6.78
C VAL A 54 1.24 20.50 -5.39
N GLY A 55 2.37 20.53 -4.69
CA GLY A 55 2.46 21.15 -3.36
C GLY A 55 2.17 22.65 -3.38
N LEU A 56 2.72 23.38 -4.35
CA LEU A 56 2.49 24.82 -4.49
C LEU A 56 1.05 25.12 -4.89
N SER A 57 0.49 24.38 -5.85
CA SER A 57 -0.92 24.51 -6.26
C SER A 57 -1.87 24.22 -5.09
N GLY A 58 -1.62 23.15 -4.32
CA GLY A 58 -2.38 22.83 -3.12
C GLY A 58 -2.27 23.93 -2.06
N GLY A 59 -1.06 24.43 -1.79
CA GLY A 59 -0.84 25.51 -0.81
C GLY A 59 -1.53 26.83 -1.17
N ILE A 60 -1.50 27.22 -2.45
CA ILE A 60 -2.22 28.40 -2.95
C ILE A 60 -3.73 28.22 -2.80
N ALA A 61 -4.24 27.02 -3.08
CA ALA A 61 -5.66 26.72 -2.93
C ALA A 61 -6.11 26.79 -1.47
N ILE A 62 -5.36 26.22 -0.53
CA ILE A 62 -5.67 26.29 0.92
C ILE A 62 -5.75 27.73 1.40
N ARG A 63 -4.80 28.59 0.97
CA ARG A 63 -4.77 30.00 1.37
C ARG A 63 -6.05 30.76 1.02
N ASN A 64 -6.69 30.39 -0.09
CA ASN A 64 -7.89 31.05 -0.59
C ASN A 64 -9.19 30.28 -0.26
N ALA A 65 -9.09 29.13 0.41
CA ALA A 65 -10.21 28.23 0.67
C ALA A 65 -10.82 28.42 2.07
N ASN A 66 -12.07 27.99 2.19
CA ASN A 66 -12.72 27.83 3.50
C ASN A 66 -12.24 26.54 4.16
N LEU A 67 -11.39 26.65 5.18
CA LEU A 67 -10.83 25.49 5.89
C LEU A 67 -11.90 24.60 6.55
N ALA A 68 -13.07 25.14 6.87
CA ALA A 68 -14.16 24.36 7.44
C ALA A 68 -14.72 23.31 6.46
N GLU A 69 -14.75 23.63 5.17
CA GLU A 69 -15.22 22.73 4.11
C GLU A 69 -14.24 21.58 3.87
N MET A 70 -12.95 21.81 4.13
CA MET A 70 -11.90 20.79 3.98
C MET A 70 -11.87 19.78 5.13
N LEU A 71 -12.39 20.13 6.32
CA LEU A 71 -12.27 19.30 7.52
C LEU A 71 -12.92 17.93 7.37
N LEU A 72 -14.14 17.90 6.80
CA LEU A 72 -14.88 16.65 6.62
C LEU A 72 -14.19 15.72 5.60
N PRO A 73 -13.81 16.19 4.40
CA PRO A 73 -13.00 15.41 3.45
C PRO A 73 -11.65 14.96 3.99
N ALA A 74 -10.96 15.78 4.78
CA ALA A 74 -9.71 15.40 5.42
C ALA A 74 -9.90 14.25 6.43
N ALA A 75 -10.97 14.29 7.23
CA ALA A 75 -11.32 13.20 8.13
C ALA A 75 -11.62 11.91 7.36
N PHE A 76 -12.36 11.99 6.25
CA PHE A 76 -12.59 10.83 5.38
C PHE A 76 -11.29 10.30 4.77
N ALA A 77 -10.39 11.16 4.32
CA ALA A 77 -9.09 10.76 3.77
C ALA A 77 -8.27 9.96 4.79
N ILE A 78 -8.23 10.42 6.05
CA ILE A 78 -7.59 9.70 7.17
C ILE A 78 -8.24 8.33 7.36
N VAL A 79 -9.57 8.29 7.49
CA VAL A 79 -10.31 7.05 7.75
C VAL A 79 -10.09 6.06 6.62
N VAL A 80 -10.18 6.49 5.36
CA VAL A 80 -9.98 5.63 4.19
C VAL A 80 -8.56 5.06 4.15
N GLY A 81 -7.54 5.90 4.35
CA GLY A 81 -6.14 5.45 4.39
C GLY A 81 -5.92 4.36 5.44
N VAL A 82 -6.39 4.59 6.67
CA VAL A 82 -6.32 3.62 7.78
C VAL A 82 -7.11 2.35 7.45
N LEU A 83 -8.31 2.48 6.91
CA LEU A 83 -9.22 1.38 6.61
C LEU A 83 -8.63 0.47 5.53
N ILE A 84 -8.01 1.02 4.48
CA ILE A 84 -7.31 0.23 3.45
C ILE A 84 -6.20 -0.62 4.09
N VAL A 85 -5.41 -0.06 5.02
CA VAL A 85 -4.36 -0.82 5.70
C VAL A 85 -4.95 -1.99 6.50
N PHE A 86 -6.05 -1.77 7.21
CA PHE A 86 -6.74 -2.85 7.93
C PHE A 86 -7.32 -3.91 6.98
N ILE A 87 -8.00 -3.50 5.91
CA ILE A 87 -8.50 -4.43 4.89
C ILE A 87 -7.34 -5.27 4.36
N GLY A 88 -6.27 -4.64 3.87
CA GLY A 88 -5.14 -5.34 3.29
C GLY A 88 -4.47 -6.28 4.29
N ARG A 89 -4.32 -5.87 5.55
CA ARG A 89 -3.86 -6.78 6.62
C ARG A 89 -4.75 -8.01 6.74
N TYR A 90 -6.08 -7.87 6.73
CA TYR A 90 -6.98 -9.01 6.93
C TYR A 90 -7.22 -9.85 5.69
N THR A 91 -7.06 -9.28 4.49
CA THR A 91 -7.26 -9.98 3.22
C THR A 91 -5.97 -10.61 2.71
N LEU A 92 -4.89 -9.84 2.58
CA LEU A 92 -3.61 -10.34 2.04
C LEU A 92 -2.92 -11.30 3.01
N ALA A 93 -3.02 -11.08 4.33
CA ALA A 93 -2.40 -12.01 5.28
C ALA A 93 -3.12 -13.36 5.37
N LYS A 94 -4.30 -13.51 4.74
CA LYS A 94 -5.00 -14.79 4.60
C LYS A 94 -4.62 -15.54 3.32
N LEU A 95 -3.89 -14.91 2.41
CA LEU A 95 -3.46 -15.56 1.18
C LEU A 95 -2.31 -16.54 1.48
N PRO A 96 -2.29 -17.72 0.83
CA PRO A 96 -1.21 -18.67 0.99
C PRO A 96 0.12 -18.05 0.52
N ASN A 97 1.22 -18.39 1.19
CA ASN A 97 2.58 -17.90 0.91
C ASN A 97 2.87 -16.41 1.17
N ILE A 98 1.94 -15.65 1.79
CA ILE A 98 2.20 -14.24 2.14
C ILE A 98 2.47 -14.11 3.64
N LYS A 99 3.64 -13.58 4.01
CA LYS A 99 3.92 -13.24 5.41
C LYS A 99 3.03 -12.08 5.85
N THR A 100 2.48 -12.15 7.06
CA THR A 100 1.64 -11.08 7.61
C THR A 100 2.31 -9.71 7.60
N VAL A 101 3.64 -9.65 7.79
CA VAL A 101 4.40 -8.39 7.74
C VAL A 101 4.40 -7.82 6.33
N ASP A 102 4.62 -8.66 5.31
CA ASP A 102 4.60 -8.25 3.90
C ASP A 102 3.20 -7.80 3.50
N ALA A 103 2.15 -8.51 3.94
CA ALA A 103 0.76 -8.10 3.74
C ALA A 103 0.47 -6.72 4.33
N ILE A 104 0.95 -6.42 5.56
CA ILE A 104 0.78 -5.12 6.19
C ILE A 104 1.57 -4.04 5.44
N ALA A 105 2.80 -4.32 5.01
CA ALA A 105 3.62 -3.39 4.24
C ALA A 105 2.97 -3.05 2.89
N THR A 106 2.46 -4.06 2.17
CA THR A 106 1.71 -3.87 0.93
C THR A 106 0.42 -3.08 1.17
N ALA A 107 -0.32 -3.39 2.25
CA ALA A 107 -1.52 -2.63 2.62
C ALA A 107 -1.20 -1.16 2.95
N GLY A 108 -0.06 -0.90 3.60
CA GLY A 108 0.48 0.44 3.84
C GLY A 108 0.78 1.18 2.54
N LEU A 109 1.47 0.53 1.60
CA LEU A 109 1.82 1.10 0.30
C LEU A 109 0.59 1.50 -0.54
N PHE A 110 -0.47 0.70 -0.52
CA PHE A 110 -1.70 0.97 -1.27
C PHE A 110 -2.72 1.82 -0.50
N GLY A 111 -2.66 1.84 0.84
CA GLY A 111 -3.44 2.77 1.67
C GLY A 111 -2.87 4.18 1.63
N ALA A 112 -1.56 4.28 1.46
CA ALA A 112 -0.87 5.50 1.08
C ALA A 112 -1.17 5.88 -0.37
N VAL A 113 -1.03 7.15 -0.68
CA VAL A 113 -1.14 7.67 -2.06
C VAL A 113 0.22 8.23 -2.43
N SER A 114 0.65 8.07 -3.68
CA SER A 114 1.85 8.77 -4.18
C SER A 114 1.49 10.11 -4.79
N GLY A 115 2.28 11.15 -4.51
CA GLY A 115 2.07 12.48 -5.08
C GLY A 115 2.05 12.49 -6.61
N SER A 116 2.77 11.57 -7.27
CA SER A 116 2.74 11.42 -8.73
C SER A 116 1.40 10.85 -9.24
N THR A 117 0.78 9.95 -8.48
CA THR A 117 -0.54 9.38 -8.81
C THR A 117 -1.63 10.43 -8.64
N LEU A 118 -1.57 11.21 -7.55
CA LEU A 118 -2.45 12.35 -7.37
C LEU A 118 -2.29 13.37 -8.50
N ALA A 119 -1.06 13.73 -8.87
CA ALA A 119 -0.80 14.65 -9.97
C ALA A 119 -1.46 14.19 -11.27
N ALA A 120 -1.28 12.91 -11.62
CA ALA A 120 -1.89 12.31 -12.80
C ALA A 120 -3.42 12.31 -12.73
N ALA A 121 -4.01 12.03 -11.56
CA ALA A 121 -5.45 12.03 -11.36
C ALA A 121 -6.06 13.43 -11.50
N LEU A 122 -5.43 14.46 -10.91
CA LEU A 122 -5.87 15.85 -11.04
C LEU A 122 -5.82 16.31 -12.50
N THR A 123 -4.71 16.04 -13.21
CA THR A 123 -4.60 16.34 -14.64
C THR A 123 -5.65 15.60 -15.47
N LEU A 124 -5.96 14.35 -15.14
CA LEU A 124 -7.02 13.61 -15.84
C LEU A 124 -8.39 14.27 -15.63
N MET A 125 -8.72 14.66 -14.40
CA MET A 125 -9.99 15.36 -14.12
C MET A 125 -10.07 16.70 -14.85
N GLU A 126 -8.98 17.47 -14.91
CA GLU A 126 -8.89 18.69 -15.71
C GLU A 126 -9.16 18.42 -17.20
N THR A 127 -8.57 17.36 -17.77
CA THR A 127 -8.75 17.02 -19.20
C THR A 127 -10.17 16.55 -19.54
N GLU A 128 -10.86 15.92 -18.60
CA GLU A 128 -12.26 15.48 -18.75
C GLU A 128 -13.25 16.60 -18.41
N GLY A 129 -12.77 17.78 -18.00
CA GLY A 129 -13.61 18.92 -17.61
C GLY A 129 -14.38 18.71 -16.30
N MET A 130 -14.00 17.72 -15.49
CA MET A 130 -14.63 17.47 -14.20
C MET A 130 -14.17 18.50 -13.18
N GLN A 131 -15.15 19.17 -12.56
CA GLN A 131 -14.88 20.12 -11.49
C GLN A 131 -14.55 19.37 -10.20
N TYR A 132 -13.49 19.81 -9.53
CA TYR A 132 -13.10 19.35 -8.20
C TYR A 132 -12.64 20.54 -7.37
N GLU A 133 -12.64 20.36 -6.05
CA GLU A 133 -12.23 21.41 -5.12
C GLU A 133 -10.76 21.79 -5.32
N PRO A 134 -10.39 23.08 -5.44
CA PRO A 134 -9.02 23.50 -5.70
C PRO A 134 -8.00 22.98 -4.67
N TRP A 135 -8.46 22.79 -3.42
CA TRP A 135 -7.67 22.28 -2.31
C TRP A 135 -7.64 20.74 -2.23
N ALA A 136 -8.21 20.01 -3.19
CA ALA A 136 -8.21 18.54 -3.20
C ALA A 136 -6.78 17.95 -3.09
N ALA A 137 -5.79 18.61 -3.72
CA ALA A 137 -4.39 18.23 -3.59
C ALA A 137 -3.86 18.27 -2.15
N ALA A 138 -4.44 19.14 -1.31
CA ALA A 138 -4.08 19.27 0.10
C ALA A 138 -4.55 18.10 0.96
N LEU A 139 -5.48 17.29 0.49
CA LEU A 139 -5.92 16.08 1.20
C LEU A 139 -4.86 14.97 1.19
N TYR A 140 -3.88 15.05 0.29
CA TYR A 140 -2.83 14.05 0.12
C TYR A 140 -2.17 13.60 1.43
N PRO A 141 -1.61 14.50 2.27
CA PRO A 141 -0.90 14.08 3.47
C PRO A 141 -1.84 13.49 4.53
N PHE A 142 -3.12 13.89 4.53
CA PHE A 142 -4.13 13.36 5.43
C PHE A 142 -4.48 11.91 5.13
N MET A 143 -4.25 11.42 3.92
CA MET A 143 -4.38 9.99 3.59
C MET A 143 -3.05 9.26 3.76
N ASP A 144 -1.96 9.82 3.23
CA ASP A 144 -0.64 9.19 3.14
C ASP A 144 -0.04 8.91 4.54
N ILE A 145 0.06 9.93 5.38
CA ILE A 145 0.73 9.82 6.69
C ILE A 145 -0.02 8.81 7.59
N PRO A 146 -1.36 8.88 7.77
CA PRO A 146 -2.06 7.94 8.62
C PRO A 146 -1.98 6.49 8.12
N ALA A 147 -2.03 6.26 6.81
CA ALA A 147 -1.88 4.92 6.26
C ALA A 147 -0.48 4.34 6.55
N LEU A 148 0.58 5.10 6.26
CA LEU A 148 1.95 4.65 6.50
C LEU A 148 2.23 4.42 7.99
N VAL A 149 1.83 5.35 8.85
CA VAL A 149 1.99 5.21 10.31
C VAL A 149 1.24 3.98 10.81
N THR A 150 -0.01 3.77 10.36
CA THR A 150 -0.81 2.60 10.74
C THR A 150 -0.13 1.31 10.33
N ALA A 151 0.40 1.23 9.10
CA ALA A 151 1.10 0.04 8.62
C ALA A 151 2.36 -0.25 9.46
N ILE A 152 3.17 0.78 9.74
CA ILE A 152 4.38 0.65 10.57
C ILE A 152 4.03 0.17 11.98
N VAL A 153 3.03 0.80 12.61
CA VAL A 153 2.60 0.43 13.97
C VAL A 153 2.05 -1.00 14.00
N LEU A 154 1.19 -1.39 13.04
CA LEU A 154 0.64 -2.74 12.97
C LEU A 154 1.73 -3.79 12.74
N ALA A 155 2.69 -3.53 11.85
CA ALA A 155 3.81 -4.43 11.59
C ALA A 155 4.72 -4.58 12.83
N SER A 156 5.01 -3.48 13.52
CA SER A 156 5.80 -3.46 14.76
C SER A 156 5.12 -4.25 15.88
N VAL A 157 3.83 -4.01 16.11
CA VAL A 157 3.03 -4.74 17.11
C VAL A 157 2.95 -6.23 16.77
N TYR A 158 2.75 -6.58 15.50
CA TYR A 158 2.72 -7.98 15.07
C TYR A 158 4.04 -8.69 15.36
N THR A 159 5.17 -8.08 14.97
CA THR A 159 6.51 -8.64 15.16
C THR A 159 6.84 -8.81 16.64
N SER A 160 6.46 -7.83 17.46
CA SER A 160 6.67 -7.87 18.92
C SER A 160 5.89 -9.02 19.57
N LYS A 161 4.62 -9.22 19.18
CA LYS A 161 3.79 -10.34 19.66
C LYS A 161 4.35 -11.70 19.23
N GLN A 162 4.87 -11.82 18.02
CA GLN A 162 5.51 -13.06 17.55
C GLN A 162 6.75 -13.37 18.39
N ARG A 163 7.64 -12.40 18.58
CA ARG A 163 8.83 -12.56 19.42
C ARG A 163 8.49 -13.03 20.85
N GLN A 164 7.48 -12.42 21.46
CA GLN A 164 7.05 -12.80 22.81
C GLN A 164 6.52 -14.24 22.87
N LYS A 165 5.78 -14.70 21.85
CA LYS A 165 5.33 -16.10 21.75
C LYS A 165 6.50 -17.07 21.67
N TYR A 166 7.49 -16.79 20.82
CA TYR A 166 8.69 -17.63 20.71
C TYR A 166 9.44 -17.75 22.04
N LEU A 167 9.69 -16.63 22.72
CA LEU A 167 10.37 -16.63 24.02
C LEU A 167 9.59 -17.39 25.09
N SER A 168 8.27 -17.20 25.16
CA SER A 168 7.44 -17.96 26.10
C SER A 168 7.48 -19.46 25.81
N GLN A 169 7.45 -19.85 24.53
CA GLN A 169 7.54 -21.24 24.13
C GLN A 169 8.91 -21.82 24.53
N GLU A 170 10.02 -21.18 24.21
CA GLU A 170 11.37 -21.61 24.62
C GLU A 170 11.51 -21.79 26.14
N GLU A 171 10.92 -20.89 26.94
CA GLU A 171 10.91 -20.99 28.40
C GLU A 171 10.11 -22.20 28.89
N TYR A 172 8.94 -22.49 28.29
CA TYR A 172 8.17 -23.69 28.60
C TYR A 172 8.93 -24.98 28.28
N LEU A 173 9.54 -25.07 27.09
CA LEU A 173 10.32 -26.25 26.70
C LEU A 173 11.54 -26.46 27.59
N SER A 174 12.25 -25.38 27.94
CA SER A 174 13.42 -25.45 28.82
C SER A 174 13.04 -25.90 30.24
N LYS A 175 11.89 -25.44 30.75
CA LYS A 175 11.38 -25.84 32.07
C LYS A 175 10.96 -27.31 32.09
N GLU A 176 10.33 -27.79 31.02
CA GLU A 176 9.94 -29.21 30.87
C GLU A 176 11.17 -30.13 30.79
N GLU A 177 12.21 -29.73 30.06
CA GLU A 177 13.48 -30.46 29.97
C GLU A 177 14.19 -30.54 31.33
N SER A 178 14.25 -29.43 32.07
CA SER A 178 14.84 -29.39 33.42
C SER A 178 14.08 -30.22 34.47
N LEU A 179 12.75 -30.34 34.34
CA LEU A 179 11.91 -31.18 35.19
C LEU A 179 12.05 -32.67 34.82
N GLY A 180 12.25 -32.97 33.54
CA GLY A 180 12.55 -34.31 33.05
C GLY A 180 13.93 -34.84 33.51
N GLU A 181 14.94 -33.97 33.57
CA GLU A 181 16.27 -34.33 34.10
C GLU A 181 16.27 -34.52 35.62
N GLN A 182 15.52 -33.71 36.39
CA GLN A 182 15.42 -33.87 37.85
C GLN A 182 14.55 -35.06 38.30
N GLY A 183 13.59 -35.50 37.48
CA GLY A 183 12.79 -36.70 37.73
C GLY A 183 13.42 -38.01 37.22
N GLY A 184 14.56 -37.92 36.52
CA GLY A 184 15.13 -39.00 35.70
C GLY A 184 16.18 -39.87 36.39
N GLY A 185 15.99 -40.23 37.66
CA GLY A 185 16.56 -41.47 38.18
C GLY A 185 15.75 -42.64 37.62
N THR A 186 16.27 -43.29 36.58
CA THR A 186 15.69 -44.47 35.88
C THR A 186 14.38 -44.26 35.10
N ALA A 187 14.46 -44.10 33.78
CA ALA A 187 13.89 -45.04 32.80
C ALA A 187 13.97 -44.51 31.35
N VAL A 188 14.34 -45.44 30.49
CA VAL A 188 14.52 -45.37 29.03
C VAL A 188 13.23 -44.99 28.28
N ALA A 189 13.41 -44.21 27.20
CA ALA A 189 12.57 -44.04 26.00
C ALA A 189 11.21 -43.28 26.10
N TYR A 190 11.05 -42.22 25.31
CA TYR A 190 10.41 -42.33 24.00
C TYR A 190 10.72 -41.13 23.09
N ARG A 191 10.94 -41.46 21.82
CA ARG A 191 11.28 -40.60 20.70
C ARG A 191 10.01 -40.18 19.97
N SER A 192 9.82 -38.89 19.71
CA SER A 192 9.18 -38.39 18.48
C SER A 192 9.37 -36.88 18.32
N LYS A 193 10.24 -36.48 17.37
CA LYS A 193 10.31 -35.11 16.84
C LYS A 193 8.97 -34.75 16.18
N PRO A 194 8.37 -33.57 16.40
CA PRO A 194 7.41 -33.04 15.47
C PRO A 194 8.17 -32.48 14.26
N ARG A 195 7.81 -32.93 13.05
CA ARG A 195 8.22 -32.28 11.81
C ARG A 195 7.66 -30.88 11.80
N VAL A 196 8.55 -29.90 11.61
CA VAL A 196 8.18 -28.57 11.13
C VAL A 196 7.51 -28.76 9.78
N SER A 197 6.18 -28.58 9.71
CA SER A 197 5.49 -28.37 8.43
C SER A 197 5.51 -26.88 8.15
N GLU A 198 6.39 -26.47 7.24
CA GLU A 198 6.16 -25.26 6.47
C GLU A 198 4.90 -25.47 5.63
N SER A 199 3.88 -24.65 5.89
CA SER A 199 2.79 -24.34 4.96
C SER A 199 2.15 -23.02 5.38
#